data_AF-A0A7S1IHF9-F1
#
_entry.id   AF-A0A7S1IHF9-F1
#
_cell.length_a   1.000
_cell.length_b   1.000
_cell.length_c   1.000
_cell.angle_alpha   90.00
_cell.angle_beta   90.00
_cell.angle_gamma   90.00
#
_symmetry.space_group_name_H-M   'P 1'
#
loop_
_entity.id
_entity.type
_entity.pdbx_description
1 polymer ?
#
loop_
_entity_poly.entity_id
_entity_poly.type
_entity_poly.pdbx_seq_one_letter_code
_entity_poly.pdbx_strand_id
1 'polypeptide(L)'
;VWVAGWSCPHKHTMFWDCSFLVAHWVRKLRTAVNDQYRSTEPCVLLLGGAVGSLVLRQTYRFVTSGTCKEDILRLAFKLLKKVPKVRQEMDRQLKGARHEILKIFKDTSGQKVYSQLPAHGLTCVEVKELVSSAASLNLPYDQGQCSGTVYNDSEELLKLLCFTHEKFHWANALHFDVFGGVKKMEAEVISMTVNMFHGDDGCCGALTSGGTESILMAMKAYRDRGREERGITNPNIVLGISAHPAFHKAGQYFGIRLITIPVDEFTGEVDIHLLRSAINSNTIAIVGSVPSFPHGAVDDIEALSKLAVRYNVGLHVDCCLGGFLVPFMNEAGFPLAPFDF
;
A
#
# COMPACT_ATOMS: atom_id res chain seq x y z
N VAL A 1 -33.48 -24.32 84.88
CA VAL A 1 -32.35 -23.44 84.49
C VAL A 1 -32.96 -22.21 83.85
N TRP A 2 -32.72 -21.05 84.47
CA TRP A 2 -33.43 -19.78 84.30
C TRP A 2 -32.96 -18.94 83.10
N VAL A 3 -33.80 -17.96 82.78
CA VAL A 3 -33.97 -17.14 81.57
C VAL A 3 -33.27 -15.75 81.68
N ALA A 4 -33.15 -15.07 80.53
CA ALA A 4 -32.93 -13.61 80.27
C ALA A 4 -31.47 -13.14 80.19
N GLY A 5 -31.05 -12.24 79.29
CA GLY A 5 -31.66 -11.33 78.29
C GLY A 5 -30.49 -10.56 77.62
N TRP A 6 -30.52 -9.92 76.44
CA TRP A 6 -31.44 -8.95 75.83
C TRP A 6 -31.06 -8.68 74.34
N SER A 7 -32.05 -8.24 73.56
CA SER A 7 -32.07 -7.78 72.15
C SER A 7 -31.27 -6.48 71.89
N CYS A 8 -30.79 -6.08 70.70
CA CYS A 8 -31.44 -5.63 69.43
C CYS A 8 -30.34 -4.94 68.54
N PRO A 9 -30.56 -4.37 67.31
CA PRO A 9 -31.18 -4.84 66.07
C PRO A 9 -30.29 -4.69 64.79
N HIS A 10 -30.68 -5.43 63.74
CA HIS A 10 -30.63 -5.14 62.29
C HIS A 10 -29.53 -4.26 61.65
N LYS A 11 -28.67 -4.90 60.84
CA LYS A 11 -28.25 -4.40 59.51
C LYS A 11 -28.19 -5.55 58.50
N HIS A 12 -29.33 -5.88 57.90
CA HIS A 12 -29.37 -6.57 56.60
C HIS A 12 -29.80 -5.54 55.57
N THR A 13 -28.88 -5.09 54.73
CA THR A 13 -29.21 -4.33 53.52
C THR A 13 -28.58 -5.00 52.30
N MET A 14 -29.49 -5.44 51.43
CA MET A 14 -29.39 -5.45 49.97
C MET A 14 -28.26 -6.27 49.34
N PHE A 15 -28.46 -7.58 49.18
CA PHE A 15 -27.80 -8.31 48.08
C PHE A 15 -28.63 -9.44 47.46
N TRP A 16 -29.95 -9.44 47.67
CA TRP A 16 -30.86 -10.41 47.07
C TRP A 16 -32.10 -9.67 46.55
N ASP A 17 -32.11 -9.28 45.27
CA ASP A 17 -33.35 -8.98 44.54
C ASP A 17 -33.17 -8.79 43.01
N CYS A 18 -31.96 -8.49 42.51
CA CYS A 18 -31.76 -8.31 41.07
C CYS A 18 -31.97 -9.61 40.26
N SER A 19 -31.62 -10.77 40.81
CA SER A 19 -31.77 -12.07 40.15
C SER A 19 -33.24 -12.48 39.95
N PHE A 20 -34.12 -12.13 40.88
CA PHE A 20 -35.57 -12.41 40.77
C PHE A 20 -36.26 -11.49 39.77
N LEU A 21 -35.90 -10.20 39.76
CA LEU A 21 -36.41 -9.23 38.79
C LEU A 21 -35.99 -9.60 37.36
N VAL A 22 -34.71 -9.94 37.14
CA VAL A 22 -34.22 -10.37 35.82
C VAL A 22 -34.92 -11.65 35.38
N ALA A 23 -35.07 -12.65 36.26
CA ALA A 23 -35.77 -13.90 35.93
C ALA A 23 -37.25 -13.67 35.57
N HIS A 24 -37.93 -12.77 36.29
CA HIS A 24 -39.32 -12.42 35.99
C HIS A 24 -39.46 -11.78 34.61
N TRP A 25 -38.62 -10.80 34.29
CA TRP A 25 -38.65 -10.13 32.99
C TRP A 25 -38.28 -11.05 31.83
N VAL A 26 -37.26 -11.90 31.98
CA VAL A 26 -36.88 -12.91 30.98
C VAL A 26 -38.04 -13.86 30.71
N ARG A 27 -38.73 -14.31 31.77
CA ARG A 27 -39.85 -15.23 31.64
C ARG A 27 -41.05 -14.59 30.95
N LYS A 28 -41.37 -13.33 31.30
CA LYS A 28 -42.44 -12.54 30.69
C LYS A 28 -42.17 -12.26 29.21
N LEU A 29 -40.91 -11.91 28.88
CA LEU A 29 -40.46 -11.69 27.50
C LEU A 29 -40.54 -12.97 26.67
N ARG A 30 -40.11 -14.11 27.23
CA ARG A 30 -40.21 -15.42 26.59
C ARG A 30 -41.66 -15.79 26.27
N THR A 31 -42.59 -15.62 27.22
CA THR A 31 -44.02 -15.87 26.95
C THR A 31 -44.57 -14.96 25.87
N ALA A 32 -44.26 -13.67 25.91
CA ALA A 32 -44.73 -12.72 24.90
C ALA A 32 -44.23 -13.07 23.48
N VAL A 33 -42.93 -13.40 23.34
CA VAL A 33 -42.35 -13.83 22.06
C VAL A 33 -42.97 -15.14 21.59
N ASN A 34 -43.12 -16.13 22.47
CA ASN A 34 -43.71 -17.41 22.11
C ASN A 34 -45.19 -17.29 21.69
N ASP A 35 -45.97 -16.43 22.36
CA ASP A 35 -47.37 -16.19 21.98
C ASP A 35 -47.48 -15.45 20.65
N GLN A 36 -46.56 -14.52 20.37
CA GLN A 36 -46.56 -13.75 19.13
C GLN A 36 -46.18 -14.57 17.89
N TYR A 37 -45.33 -15.59 18.05
CA TYR A 37 -44.91 -16.48 16.96
C TYR A 37 -45.55 -17.87 17.01
N ARG A 38 -46.60 -18.05 17.81
CA ARG A 38 -47.25 -19.33 18.08
C ARG A 38 -47.84 -20.02 16.84
N SER A 39 -48.22 -19.24 15.84
CA SER A 39 -48.80 -19.70 14.56
C SER A 39 -47.78 -19.73 13.41
N THR A 40 -46.52 -19.38 13.66
CA THR A 40 -45.49 -19.30 12.62
C THR A 40 -44.79 -20.65 12.47
N GLU A 41 -44.61 -21.12 11.24
CA GLU A 41 -43.91 -22.38 11.01
C GLU A 41 -42.46 -22.32 11.51
N PRO A 42 -41.97 -23.37 12.20
CA PRO A 42 -40.61 -23.39 12.76
C PRO A 42 -39.51 -23.13 11.73
N CYS A 43 -39.70 -23.60 10.49
CA CYS A 43 -38.76 -23.38 9.38
C CYS A 43 -38.64 -21.90 9.00
N VAL A 44 -39.74 -21.14 9.05
CA VAL A 44 -39.77 -19.70 8.74
C VAL A 44 -39.04 -18.90 9.82
N LEU A 45 -39.19 -19.28 11.09
CA LEU A 45 -38.46 -18.65 12.20
C LEU A 45 -36.95 -18.90 12.11
N LEU A 46 -36.54 -20.13 11.78
CA LEU A 46 -35.12 -20.48 11.63
C LEU A 46 -34.48 -19.78 10.42
N LEU A 47 -35.16 -19.78 9.26
CA LEU A 47 -34.68 -19.09 8.07
C LEU A 47 -34.67 -17.56 8.25
N GLY A 48 -35.74 -17.00 8.84
CA GLY A 48 -35.82 -15.56 9.14
C GLY A 48 -34.73 -15.11 10.13
N GLY A 49 -34.46 -15.91 11.15
CA GLY A 49 -33.35 -15.67 12.10
C GLY A 49 -31.97 -15.75 11.45
N ALA A 50 -31.74 -16.74 10.59
CA ALA A 50 -30.48 -16.87 9.85
C ALA A 50 -30.26 -15.72 8.85
N VAL A 51 -31.29 -15.36 8.07
CA VAL A 51 -31.25 -14.23 7.14
C VAL A 51 -31.08 -12.91 7.90
N GLY A 52 -31.84 -12.69 8.97
CA GLY A 52 -31.72 -11.50 9.81
C GLY A 52 -30.32 -11.37 10.42
N SER A 53 -29.73 -12.46 10.91
CA SER A 53 -28.37 -12.46 11.46
C SER A 53 -27.31 -12.18 10.40
N LEU A 54 -27.47 -12.70 9.18
CA LEU A 54 -26.60 -12.41 8.05
C LEU A 54 -26.68 -10.94 7.64
N VAL A 55 -27.89 -10.39 7.53
CA VAL A 55 -28.12 -8.97 7.22
C VAL A 55 -27.54 -8.08 8.30
N LEU A 56 -27.77 -8.40 9.58
CA LEU A 56 -27.22 -7.64 10.72
C LEU A 56 -25.70 -7.69 10.74
N ARG A 57 -25.11 -8.86 10.44
CA ARG A 57 -23.66 -9.03 10.34
C ARG A 57 -23.07 -8.25 9.17
N GLN A 58 -23.74 -8.23 8.01
CA GLN A 58 -23.31 -7.45 6.85
C GLN A 58 -23.42 -5.95 7.09
N THR A 59 -24.52 -5.48 7.68
CA THR A 59 -24.69 -4.06 8.05
C THR A 59 -23.73 -3.67 9.16
N TYR A 60 -23.53 -4.49 10.19
CA TYR A 60 -22.54 -4.23 11.23
C TYR A 60 -21.12 -4.18 10.66
N ARG A 61 -20.73 -5.12 9.78
CA ARG A 61 -19.43 -5.07 9.08
C ARG A 61 -19.27 -3.82 8.21
N PHE A 62 -20.33 -3.37 7.57
CA PHE A 62 -20.34 -2.16 6.74
C PHE A 62 -20.23 -0.87 7.59
N VAL A 63 -20.86 -0.84 8.75
CA VAL A 63 -20.83 0.31 9.67
C VAL A 63 -19.54 0.36 10.49
N THR A 64 -18.99 -0.79 10.88
CA THR A 64 -17.79 -0.89 11.73
C THR A 64 -16.48 -1.04 10.97
N SER A 65 -16.51 -1.21 9.64
CA SER A 65 -15.29 -1.03 8.85
C SER A 65 -14.80 0.41 9.02
N GLY A 66 -13.50 0.59 9.25
CA GLY A 66 -12.87 1.91 9.49
C GLY A 66 -13.07 2.95 8.37
N THR A 67 -13.69 2.54 7.27
CA THR A 67 -14.22 3.38 6.20
C THR A 67 -15.23 4.40 6.71
N CYS A 68 -16.15 4.07 7.64
CA CYS A 68 -17.25 5.00 7.99
C CYS A 68 -16.76 6.32 8.63
N LYS A 69 -15.78 6.29 9.54
CA LYS A 69 -15.20 7.51 10.13
C LYS A 69 -14.46 8.35 9.10
N GLU A 70 -13.64 7.70 8.26
CA GLU A 70 -12.92 8.38 7.18
C GLU A 70 -13.87 8.91 6.11
N ASP A 71 -14.97 8.21 5.82
CA ASP A 71 -15.98 8.60 4.84
C ASP A 71 -16.84 9.76 5.36
N ILE A 72 -17.18 9.77 6.66
CA ILE A 72 -17.82 10.92 7.32
C ILE A 72 -16.88 12.12 7.26
N LEU A 73 -15.59 11.94 7.57
CA LEU A 73 -14.59 13.02 7.47
C LEU A 73 -14.41 13.49 6.03
N ARG A 74 -14.38 12.59 5.05
CA ARG A 74 -14.33 12.94 3.62
C ARG A 74 -15.58 13.69 3.19
N LEU A 75 -16.76 13.28 3.65
CA LEU A 75 -18.02 13.96 3.34
C LEU A 75 -18.04 15.36 3.97
N ALA A 76 -17.70 15.47 5.25
CA ALA A 76 -17.54 16.74 5.95
C ALA A 76 -16.54 17.65 5.23
N PHE A 77 -15.39 17.11 4.81
CA PHE A 77 -14.37 17.85 4.06
C PHE A 77 -14.85 18.25 2.66
N LYS A 78 -15.60 17.40 1.96
CA LYS A 78 -16.25 17.75 0.68
C LYS A 78 -17.24 18.90 0.83
N LEU A 79 -18.02 18.90 1.92
CA LEU A 79 -18.94 19.98 2.24
C LEU A 79 -18.19 21.26 2.63
N LEU A 80 -17.13 21.14 3.44
CA LEU A 80 -16.27 22.26 3.83
C LEU A 80 -15.62 22.92 2.61
N LYS A 81 -15.17 22.15 1.61
CA LYS A 81 -14.63 22.66 0.35
C LYS A 81 -15.63 23.49 -0.47
N LYS A 82 -16.94 23.37 -0.22
CA LYS A 82 -17.95 24.22 -0.87
C LYS A 82 -18.06 25.60 -0.24
N VAL A 83 -17.51 25.80 0.97
CA VAL A 83 -17.50 27.10 1.63
C VAL A 83 -16.58 28.05 0.84
N PRO A 84 -17.06 29.23 0.38
CA PRO A 84 -16.30 30.11 -0.51
C PRO A 84 -14.91 30.50 0.03
N LYS A 85 -14.78 30.82 1.31
CA LYS A 85 -13.50 31.16 1.94
C LYS A 85 -12.51 30.00 1.94
N VAL A 86 -12.98 28.77 2.20
CA VAL A 86 -12.14 27.57 2.20
C VAL A 86 -11.68 27.26 0.77
N ARG A 87 -12.57 27.40 -0.21
CA ARG A 87 -12.23 27.24 -1.62
C ARG A 87 -11.18 28.26 -2.07
N GLN A 88 -11.35 29.53 -1.70
CA GLN A 88 -10.40 30.59 -2.02
C GLN A 88 -9.01 30.32 -1.43
N GLU A 89 -8.94 29.86 -0.18
CA GLU A 89 -7.68 29.49 0.47
C GLU A 89 -7.03 28.27 -0.21
N MET A 90 -7.82 27.26 -0.54
CA MET A 90 -7.33 26.07 -1.24
C MET A 90 -6.82 26.42 -2.64
N ASP A 91 -7.53 27.27 -3.38
CA ASP A 91 -7.09 27.77 -4.68
C ASP A 91 -5.81 28.60 -4.57
N ARG A 92 -5.63 29.36 -3.47
CA ARG A 92 -4.38 30.07 -3.17
C ARG A 92 -3.22 29.10 -2.98
N GLN A 93 -3.40 28.05 -2.18
CA GLN A 93 -2.36 27.04 -1.96
C GLN A 93 -2.05 26.25 -3.23
N LEU A 94 -3.07 25.89 -4.03
CA LEU A 94 -2.88 25.22 -5.33
C LEU A 94 -2.13 26.11 -6.32
N LYS A 95 -2.42 27.42 -6.37
CA LYS A 95 -1.66 28.36 -7.18
C LYS A 95 -0.21 28.46 -6.72
N GLY A 96 0.02 28.51 -5.40
CA GLY A 96 1.38 28.50 -4.83
C GLY A 96 2.15 27.24 -5.22
N ALA A 97 1.56 26.05 -5.00
CA ALA A 97 2.17 24.78 -5.40
C ALA A 97 2.42 24.70 -6.91
N ARG A 98 1.48 25.16 -7.74
CA ARG A 98 1.67 25.23 -9.20
C ARG A 98 2.83 26.15 -9.56
N HIS A 99 2.95 27.30 -8.91
CA HIS A 99 4.04 28.24 -9.16
C HIS A 99 5.40 27.64 -8.79
N GLU A 100 5.51 26.98 -7.64
CA GLU A 100 6.74 26.26 -7.25
C GLU A 100 7.09 25.12 -8.22
N ILE A 101 6.09 24.34 -8.65
CA ILE A 101 6.28 23.30 -9.67
C ILE A 101 6.77 23.91 -10.99
N LEU A 102 6.20 25.03 -11.43
CA LEU A 102 6.61 25.72 -12.65
C LEU A 102 8.02 26.29 -12.58
N LYS A 103 8.55 26.66 -11.41
CA LYS A 103 9.95 27.08 -11.25
C LYS A 103 10.95 25.95 -11.51
N ILE A 104 10.53 24.70 -11.32
CA ILE A 104 11.38 23.52 -11.58
C ILE A 104 11.53 23.29 -13.09
N PHE A 105 10.50 23.62 -13.88
CA PHE A 105 10.54 23.46 -15.33
C PHE A 105 11.34 24.58 -15.99
N LYS A 106 12.29 24.21 -16.86
CA LYS A 106 13.01 25.18 -17.70
C LYS A 106 12.04 25.92 -18.63
N ASP A 107 12.36 27.19 -18.88
CA ASP A 107 11.71 27.96 -19.93
C ASP A 107 12.04 27.35 -21.30
N THR A 108 11.01 26.98 -22.04
CA THR A 108 11.09 26.42 -23.40
C THR A 108 10.50 27.35 -24.44
N SER A 109 10.21 28.61 -24.07
CA SER A 109 9.55 29.62 -24.93
C SER A 109 10.26 29.91 -26.26
N GLY A 110 11.59 29.68 -26.34
CA GLY A 110 12.38 29.84 -27.55
C GLY A 110 12.42 28.62 -28.49
N GLN A 111 11.78 27.50 -28.12
CA GLN A 111 11.81 26.26 -28.90
C GLN A 111 10.66 26.21 -29.92
N LYS A 112 10.91 25.58 -31.07
CA LYS A 112 9.86 25.33 -32.06
C LYS A 112 8.84 24.35 -31.49
N VAL A 113 7.60 24.81 -31.30
CA VAL A 113 6.50 23.98 -30.79
C VAL A 113 5.64 23.47 -31.94
N TYR A 114 5.47 22.16 -32.02
CA TYR A 114 4.50 21.53 -32.91
C TYR A 114 3.21 21.24 -32.11
N SER A 115 2.19 22.06 -32.31
CA SER A 115 0.86 21.84 -31.69
C SER A 115 -0.07 20.95 -32.52
N GLN A 116 0.34 20.66 -33.77
CA GLN A 116 -0.37 19.83 -34.73
C GLN A 116 0.64 19.01 -35.52
N LEU A 117 0.18 17.91 -36.15
CA LEU A 117 1.00 17.15 -37.09
C LEU A 117 1.40 18.06 -38.28
N PRO A 118 2.68 18.03 -38.72
CA PRO A 118 3.09 18.75 -39.91
C PRO A 118 2.30 18.32 -41.14
N ALA A 119 1.94 19.27 -42.00
CA ALA A 119 1.23 18.99 -43.25
C ALA A 119 2.02 18.08 -44.21
N HIS A 120 3.35 18.11 -44.11
CA HIS A 120 4.27 17.25 -44.84
C HIS A 120 5.25 16.61 -43.86
N GLY A 121 5.60 15.35 -44.12
CA GLY A 121 6.56 14.62 -43.31
C GLY A 121 7.92 15.31 -43.31
N LEU A 122 8.48 15.52 -42.11
CA LEU A 122 9.83 16.03 -41.96
C LEU A 122 10.85 14.99 -42.44
N THR A 123 11.94 15.47 -43.03
CA THR A 123 13.08 14.63 -43.40
C THR A 123 13.80 14.10 -42.16
N CYS A 124 14.54 13.00 -42.30
CA CYS A 124 15.35 12.47 -41.20
C CYS A 124 16.39 13.47 -40.67
N VAL A 125 16.89 14.38 -41.52
CA VAL A 125 17.85 15.42 -41.12
C VAL A 125 17.14 16.44 -40.22
N GLU A 126 15.99 16.96 -40.65
CA GLU A 126 15.20 17.90 -39.84
C GLU A 126 14.78 17.29 -38.51
N VAL A 127 14.38 16.02 -38.48
CA VAL A 127 14.02 15.32 -37.23
C VAL A 127 15.23 15.19 -36.30
N LYS A 128 16.41 14.84 -36.83
CA LYS A 128 17.64 14.75 -36.02
C LYS A 128 18.02 16.10 -35.43
N GLU A 129 17.90 17.18 -36.19
CA GLU A 129 18.14 18.55 -35.69
C GLU A 129 17.17 18.93 -34.56
N LEU A 130 15.90 18.56 -34.67
CA LEU A 130 14.91 18.78 -33.60
C LEU A 130 15.26 18.00 -32.33
N VAL A 131 15.69 16.74 -32.48
CA VAL A 131 16.13 15.91 -31.33
C VAL A 131 17.39 16.50 -30.69
N SER A 132 18.38 16.93 -31.48
CA SER A 132 19.58 17.61 -30.97
C SER A 132 19.25 18.93 -30.26
N SER A 133 18.33 19.73 -30.81
CA SER A 133 17.85 20.96 -30.15
C SER A 133 17.18 20.64 -28.81
N ALA A 134 16.32 19.63 -28.77
CA ALA A 134 15.67 19.19 -27.53
C ALA A 134 16.68 18.69 -26.49
N ALA A 135 17.69 17.91 -26.90
CA ALA A 135 18.75 17.43 -26.01
C ALA A 135 19.56 18.58 -25.39
N SER A 136 19.73 19.70 -26.10
CA SER A 136 20.43 20.87 -25.57
C SER A 136 19.72 21.55 -24.39
N LEU A 137 18.44 21.21 -24.16
CA LEU A 137 17.66 21.70 -23.01
C LEU A 137 18.01 20.97 -21.71
N ASN A 138 18.68 19.82 -21.77
CA ASN A 138 19.07 19.08 -20.58
C ASN A 138 19.95 19.94 -19.65
N LEU A 139 19.82 19.73 -18.34
CA LEU A 139 20.79 20.28 -17.38
C LEU A 139 22.08 19.45 -17.45
N PRO A 140 23.24 20.01 -17.09
CA PRO A 140 24.46 19.23 -16.96
C PRO A 140 24.28 18.16 -15.88
N TYR A 141 24.04 16.91 -16.30
CA TYR A 141 23.85 15.75 -15.42
C TYR A 141 25.10 14.87 -15.32
N ASP A 142 26.05 15.07 -16.22
CA ASP A 142 27.33 14.37 -16.35
C ASP A 142 28.42 14.92 -15.42
N GLN A 143 28.16 16.04 -14.73
CA GLN A 143 29.11 16.67 -13.80
C GLN A 143 28.96 16.17 -12.35
N GLY A 144 28.15 15.14 -12.10
CA GLY A 144 27.90 14.60 -10.76
C GLY A 144 27.10 15.53 -9.84
N GLN A 145 26.46 16.58 -10.37
CA GLN A 145 25.71 17.57 -9.61
C GLN A 145 24.22 17.22 -9.48
N CYS A 146 23.74 16.21 -10.21
CA CYS A 146 22.37 15.74 -10.14
C CYS A 146 22.28 14.52 -9.21
N SER A 147 21.68 14.70 -8.04
CA SER A 147 21.42 13.58 -7.13
C SER A 147 20.51 12.52 -7.79
N GLY A 148 20.91 11.24 -7.71
CA GLY A 148 20.21 10.14 -8.37
C GLY A 148 20.18 10.35 -9.88
N THR A 149 18.99 10.52 -10.45
CA THR A 149 18.70 10.88 -11.86
C THR A 149 19.34 9.98 -12.93
N VAL A 150 20.67 9.98 -13.07
CA VAL A 150 21.46 9.13 -13.97
C VAL A 150 22.46 8.32 -13.13
N TYR A 151 22.31 6.99 -13.13
CA TYR A 151 23.06 6.10 -12.24
C TYR A 151 24.44 5.66 -12.80
N ASN A 152 24.68 5.86 -14.09
CA ASN A 152 25.93 5.50 -14.75
C ASN A 152 26.17 6.42 -15.97
N ASP A 153 27.40 6.86 -16.15
CA ASP A 153 27.83 7.79 -17.22
C ASP A 153 28.88 7.16 -18.17
N SER A 154 29.11 5.85 -18.08
CA SER A 154 30.07 5.14 -18.92
C SER A 154 29.69 5.18 -20.40
N GLU A 155 30.59 5.71 -21.23
CA GLU A 155 30.43 5.73 -22.68
C GLU A 155 30.42 4.32 -23.28
N GLU A 156 31.19 3.39 -22.69
CA GLU A 156 31.21 1.99 -23.12
C GLU A 156 29.84 1.34 -22.88
N LEU A 157 29.26 1.55 -21.69
CA LEU A 157 27.93 1.04 -21.37
C LEU A 157 26.87 1.64 -22.30
N LEU A 158 26.93 2.95 -22.56
CA LEU A 158 26.01 3.61 -23.49
C LEU A 158 26.06 2.97 -24.89
N LYS A 159 27.26 2.70 -25.42
CA LYS A 159 27.42 2.02 -26.72
C LYS A 159 26.81 0.62 -26.72
N LEU A 160 27.01 -0.15 -25.65
CA LEU A 160 26.41 -1.47 -25.48
C LEU A 160 24.87 -1.42 -25.44
N LEU A 161 24.31 -0.47 -24.69
CA LEU A 161 22.86 -0.27 -24.60
C LEU A 161 22.25 0.14 -25.95
N CYS A 162 22.88 1.07 -26.67
CA CYS A 162 22.45 1.47 -28.01
C CYS A 162 22.47 0.29 -29.00
N PHE A 163 23.54 -0.51 -29.00
CA PHE A 163 23.63 -1.72 -29.83
C PHE A 163 22.51 -2.72 -29.50
N THR A 164 22.25 -2.95 -28.20
CA THR A 164 21.21 -3.87 -27.76
C THR A 164 19.83 -3.37 -28.20
N HIS A 165 19.55 -2.09 -28.00
CA HIS A 165 18.28 -1.48 -28.42
C HIS A 165 18.12 -1.53 -29.95
N GLU A 166 19.17 -1.31 -30.73
CA GLU A 166 19.13 -1.47 -32.20
C GLU A 166 18.71 -2.88 -32.61
N LYS A 167 19.23 -3.93 -31.95
CA LYS A 167 18.89 -5.33 -32.25
C LYS A 167 17.44 -5.68 -31.90
N PHE A 168 16.91 -5.12 -30.83
CA PHE A 168 15.59 -5.49 -30.30
C PHE A 168 14.53 -4.39 -30.43
N HIS A 169 14.79 -3.33 -31.22
CA HIS A 169 13.91 -2.16 -31.31
C HIS A 169 12.45 -2.48 -31.67
N TRP A 170 12.26 -3.47 -32.54
CA TRP A 170 10.94 -3.91 -33.01
C TRP A 170 10.37 -5.08 -32.20
N ALA A 171 11.08 -5.54 -31.17
CA ALA A 171 10.64 -6.66 -30.37
C ALA A 171 9.46 -6.28 -29.48
N ASN A 172 8.47 -7.17 -29.37
CA ASN A 172 7.32 -7.02 -28.51
C ASN A 172 7.16 -8.30 -27.66
N ALA A 173 7.37 -8.17 -26.35
CA ALA A 173 7.28 -9.29 -25.40
C ALA A 173 5.90 -9.96 -25.35
N LEU A 174 4.84 -9.34 -25.89
CA LEU A 174 3.54 -10.01 -26.04
C LEU A 174 3.59 -11.22 -26.99
N HIS A 175 4.53 -11.23 -27.94
CA HIS A 175 4.65 -12.25 -28.99
C HIS A 175 5.92 -13.09 -28.78
N PHE A 176 6.01 -13.82 -27.68
CA PHE A 176 7.17 -14.65 -27.34
C PHE A 176 7.44 -15.81 -28.32
N ASP A 177 6.45 -16.19 -29.11
CA ASP A 177 6.58 -17.12 -30.23
C ASP A 177 7.41 -16.54 -31.38
N VAL A 178 7.34 -15.23 -31.58
CA VAL A 178 8.13 -14.49 -32.59
C VAL A 178 9.46 -14.01 -32.01
N PHE A 179 9.44 -13.44 -30.80
CA PHE A 179 10.59 -12.79 -30.16
C PHE A 179 11.21 -13.65 -29.05
N GLY A 180 11.61 -14.87 -29.38
CA GLY A 180 12.18 -15.82 -28.41
C GLY A 180 13.45 -15.33 -27.70
N GLY A 181 14.24 -14.44 -28.34
CA GLY A 181 15.41 -13.82 -27.72
C GLY A 181 15.06 -12.94 -26.52
N VAL A 182 14.00 -12.13 -26.62
CA VAL A 182 13.52 -11.31 -25.50
C VAL A 182 13.04 -12.20 -24.36
N LYS A 183 12.19 -13.20 -24.66
CA LYS A 183 11.73 -14.17 -23.66
C LYS A 183 12.88 -14.76 -22.83
N LYS A 184 13.95 -15.19 -23.51
CA LYS A 184 15.15 -15.74 -22.85
C LYS A 184 15.80 -14.69 -21.94
N MET A 185 16.05 -13.49 -22.45
CA MET A 185 16.67 -12.42 -21.66
C MET A 185 15.83 -12.05 -20.44
N GLU A 186 14.49 -11.94 -20.58
CA GLU A 186 13.62 -11.64 -19.44
C GLU A 186 13.70 -12.71 -18.35
N ALA A 187 13.64 -13.99 -18.74
CA ALA A 187 13.74 -15.10 -17.80
C ALA A 187 15.11 -15.15 -17.10
N GLU A 188 16.20 -14.87 -17.83
CA GLU A 188 17.56 -14.84 -17.28
C GLU A 188 17.75 -13.67 -16.31
N VAL A 189 17.24 -12.47 -16.62
CA VAL A 189 17.30 -11.32 -15.69
C VAL A 189 16.56 -11.65 -14.40
N ILE A 190 15.36 -12.21 -14.49
CA ILE A 190 14.59 -12.62 -13.31
C ILE A 190 15.37 -13.65 -12.48
N SER A 191 15.92 -14.70 -13.13
CA SER A 191 16.67 -15.75 -12.44
C SER A 191 17.94 -15.21 -11.77
N MET A 192 18.71 -14.35 -12.47
CA MET A 192 19.90 -13.70 -11.90
C MET A 192 19.54 -12.83 -10.69
N THR A 193 18.45 -12.05 -10.77
CA THR A 193 18.01 -11.22 -9.64
C THR A 193 17.51 -12.06 -8.47
N VAL A 194 16.74 -13.14 -8.69
CA VAL A 194 16.33 -14.04 -7.61
C VAL A 194 17.55 -14.64 -6.90
N ASN A 195 18.53 -15.13 -7.67
CA ASN A 195 19.76 -15.68 -7.11
C ASN A 195 20.59 -14.63 -6.35
N MET A 196 20.63 -13.38 -6.84
CA MET A 196 21.31 -12.27 -6.19
C MET A 196 20.72 -11.92 -4.82
N PHE A 197 19.44 -12.25 -4.60
CA PHE A 197 18.71 -12.08 -3.34
C PHE A 197 18.50 -13.42 -2.61
N HIS A 198 19.36 -14.41 -2.86
CA HIS A 198 19.38 -15.72 -2.19
C HIS A 198 18.04 -16.51 -2.25
N GLY A 199 17.20 -16.25 -3.26
CA GLY A 199 15.94 -16.96 -3.43
C GLY A 199 16.12 -18.44 -3.73
N ASP A 200 15.16 -19.25 -3.29
CA ASP A 200 15.10 -20.69 -3.52
C ASP A 200 14.39 -21.06 -4.85
N ASP A 201 14.28 -22.35 -5.15
CA ASP A 201 13.57 -22.86 -6.34
C ASP A 201 12.06 -22.52 -6.36
N GLY A 202 11.50 -22.09 -5.22
CA GLY A 202 10.13 -21.62 -5.09
C GLY A 202 9.95 -20.15 -5.47
N CYS A 203 11.05 -19.39 -5.57
CA CYS A 203 11.04 -17.98 -5.93
C CYS A 203 10.84 -17.78 -7.44
N CYS A 204 10.05 -16.77 -7.79
CA CYS A 204 9.78 -16.40 -9.17
C CYS A 204 9.57 -14.88 -9.28
N GLY A 205 9.50 -14.38 -10.51
CA GLY A 205 9.32 -12.96 -10.75
C GLY A 205 8.78 -12.65 -12.13
N ALA A 206 8.62 -11.35 -12.38
CA ALA A 206 8.25 -10.79 -13.66
C ALA A 206 9.00 -9.47 -13.84
N LEU A 207 9.42 -9.16 -15.07
CA LEU A 207 9.90 -7.83 -15.40
C LEU A 207 8.74 -6.84 -15.45
N THR A 208 9.04 -5.60 -15.07
CA THR A 208 8.11 -4.48 -15.10
C THR A 208 8.79 -3.28 -15.74
N SER A 209 8.03 -2.24 -16.06
CA SER A 209 8.55 -1.00 -16.62
C SER A 209 9.33 -0.15 -15.61
N GLY A 210 9.36 -0.53 -14.33
CA GLY A 210 10.08 0.17 -13.27
C GLY A 210 9.45 -0.01 -11.89
N GLY A 211 10.12 0.53 -10.85
CA GLY A 211 9.76 0.28 -9.44
C GLY A 211 8.31 0.61 -9.06
N THR A 212 7.71 1.63 -9.67
CA THR A 212 6.29 1.94 -9.43
C THR A 212 5.38 0.79 -9.91
N GLU A 213 5.62 0.21 -11.08
CA GLU A 213 4.81 -0.91 -11.57
C GLU A 213 5.07 -2.17 -10.72
N SER A 214 6.31 -2.43 -10.32
CA SER A 214 6.64 -3.53 -9.40
C SER A 214 5.84 -3.46 -8.09
N ILE A 215 5.79 -2.27 -7.46
CA ILE A 215 4.99 -2.05 -6.25
C ILE A 215 3.49 -2.25 -6.53
N LEU A 216 2.97 -1.70 -7.63
CA LEU A 216 1.56 -1.87 -7.99
C LEU A 216 1.20 -3.35 -8.17
N MET A 217 2.02 -4.10 -8.90
CA MET A 217 1.79 -5.52 -9.15
C MET A 217 1.87 -6.35 -7.87
N ALA A 218 2.82 -6.07 -6.98
CA ALA A 218 2.91 -6.71 -5.67
C ALA A 218 1.66 -6.43 -4.82
N MET A 219 1.23 -5.17 -4.71
CA MET A 219 0.04 -4.81 -3.93
C MET A 219 -1.24 -5.43 -4.49
N LYS A 220 -1.38 -5.47 -5.82
CA LYS A 220 -2.48 -6.19 -6.49
C LYS A 220 -2.43 -7.69 -6.15
N ALA A 221 -1.26 -8.33 -6.19
CA ALA A 221 -1.11 -9.74 -5.88
C ALA A 221 -1.51 -10.06 -4.42
N TYR A 222 -1.02 -9.30 -3.43
CA TYR A 222 -1.42 -9.49 -2.03
C TYR A 222 -2.91 -9.27 -1.81
N ARG A 223 -3.51 -8.30 -2.51
CA ARG A 223 -4.95 -8.03 -2.45
C ARG A 223 -5.75 -9.21 -2.97
N ASP A 224 -5.40 -9.71 -4.14
CA ASP A 224 -6.13 -10.79 -4.80
C ASP A 224 -5.96 -12.10 -4.00
N ARG A 225 -4.76 -12.38 -3.50
CA ARG A 225 -4.48 -13.49 -2.58
C ARG A 225 -5.29 -13.38 -1.28
N GLY A 226 -5.29 -12.21 -0.64
CA GLY A 226 -6.06 -11.98 0.59
C GLY A 226 -7.57 -12.11 0.39
N ARG A 227 -8.08 -11.77 -0.80
CA ARG A 227 -9.48 -12.01 -1.18
C ARG A 227 -9.77 -13.50 -1.32
N GLU A 228 -8.95 -14.22 -2.08
CA GLU A 228 -9.19 -15.63 -2.42
C GLU A 228 -8.98 -16.55 -1.21
N GLU A 229 -7.82 -16.44 -0.53
CA GLU A 229 -7.43 -17.36 0.54
C GLU A 229 -8.08 -17.01 1.89
N ARG A 230 -8.36 -15.73 2.14
CA ARG A 230 -8.80 -15.22 3.45
C ARG A 230 -10.15 -14.51 3.43
N GLY A 231 -10.80 -14.38 2.26
CA GLY A 231 -12.10 -13.71 2.14
C GLY A 231 -12.08 -12.21 2.50
N ILE A 232 -10.94 -11.55 2.37
CA ILE A 232 -10.79 -10.13 2.73
C ILE A 232 -11.43 -9.26 1.65
N THR A 233 -12.43 -8.47 2.06
CA THR A 233 -13.17 -7.56 1.18
C THR A 233 -12.77 -6.09 1.34
N ASN A 234 -12.19 -5.73 2.49
CA ASN A 234 -11.72 -4.37 2.80
C ASN A 234 -10.23 -4.39 3.18
N PRO A 235 -9.33 -4.68 2.22
CA PRO A 235 -7.92 -4.94 2.50
C PRO A 235 -7.19 -3.70 3.01
N ASN A 236 -6.21 -3.91 3.90
CA ASN A 236 -5.24 -2.88 4.27
C ASN A 236 -3.79 -3.37 4.23
N ILE A 237 -2.87 -2.43 4.08
CA ILE A 237 -1.43 -2.64 4.25
C ILE A 237 -0.91 -1.74 5.36
N VAL A 238 0.13 -2.19 6.06
CA VAL A 238 0.81 -1.40 7.11
C VAL A 238 2.23 -1.08 6.65
N LEU A 239 2.62 0.19 6.71
CA LEU A 239 3.88 0.69 6.16
C LEU A 239 4.38 1.93 6.92
N GLY A 240 5.68 2.19 6.87
CA GLY A 240 6.26 3.43 7.39
C GLY A 240 5.91 4.65 6.54
N ILE A 241 5.85 5.85 7.13
CA ILE A 241 5.60 7.11 6.42
C ILE A 241 6.69 7.43 5.38
N SER A 242 7.86 6.83 5.49
CA SER A 242 8.98 6.92 4.56
C SER A 242 8.83 6.06 3.30
N ALA A 243 7.86 5.14 3.25
CA ALA A 243 7.69 4.23 2.13
C ALA A 243 7.31 4.96 0.83
N HIS A 244 7.67 4.36 -0.31
CA HIS A 244 7.55 5.02 -1.61
C HIS A 244 6.10 5.45 -1.93
N PRO A 245 5.87 6.66 -2.51
CA PRO A 245 4.52 7.13 -2.85
C PRO A 245 3.69 6.22 -3.76
N ALA A 246 4.33 5.26 -4.46
CA ALA A 246 3.64 4.24 -5.25
C ALA A 246 2.68 3.38 -4.42
N PHE A 247 2.92 3.16 -3.11
CA PHE A 247 1.96 2.47 -2.24
C PHE A 247 0.64 3.25 -2.12
N HIS A 248 0.70 4.58 -2.03
CA HIS A 248 -0.51 5.42 -2.02
C HIS A 248 -1.26 5.32 -3.37
N LYS A 249 -0.52 5.28 -4.49
CA LYS A 249 -1.09 5.04 -5.81
C LYS A 249 -1.78 3.67 -5.89
N ALA A 250 -1.13 2.62 -5.38
CA ALA A 250 -1.69 1.28 -5.28
C ALA A 250 -2.98 1.26 -4.44
N GLY A 251 -2.97 1.94 -3.30
CA GLY A 251 -4.15 2.07 -2.43
C GLY A 251 -5.35 2.66 -3.15
N GLN A 252 -5.12 3.73 -3.92
CA GLN A 252 -6.16 4.37 -4.72
C GLN A 252 -6.64 3.50 -5.89
N TYR A 253 -5.71 2.89 -6.64
CA TYR A 253 -6.05 2.11 -7.83
C TYR A 253 -6.76 0.80 -7.49
N PHE A 254 -6.37 0.16 -6.39
CA PHE A 254 -6.82 -1.19 -6.07
C PHE A 254 -7.77 -1.28 -4.88
N GLY A 255 -8.11 -0.14 -4.26
CA GLY A 255 -9.02 -0.07 -3.11
C GLY A 255 -8.39 -0.67 -1.85
N ILE A 256 -7.09 -0.46 -1.63
CA ILE A 256 -6.35 -0.93 -0.46
C ILE A 256 -6.18 0.23 0.50
N ARG A 257 -6.60 0.06 1.76
CA ARG A 257 -6.39 1.07 2.80
C ARG A 257 -4.95 1.04 3.29
N LEU A 258 -4.31 2.20 3.41
CA LEU A 258 -2.97 2.31 3.98
C LEU A 258 -3.08 2.67 5.46
N ILE A 259 -2.35 1.93 6.30
CA ILE A 259 -2.11 2.28 7.70
C ILE A 259 -0.65 2.71 7.81
N THR A 260 -0.44 4.01 7.94
CA THR A 260 0.89 4.61 7.96
C THR A 260 1.41 4.73 9.39
N ILE A 261 2.64 4.26 9.61
CA ILE A 261 3.35 4.26 10.89
C ILE A 261 4.43 5.35 10.84
N PRO A 262 4.59 6.18 11.90
CA PRO A 262 5.70 7.12 11.95
C PRO A 262 7.05 6.38 11.94
N VAL A 263 8.07 7.05 11.45
CA VAL A 263 9.46 6.58 11.55
C VAL A 263 10.14 7.26 12.74
N ASP A 264 11.17 6.61 13.28
CA ASP A 264 12.05 7.23 14.26
C ASP A 264 12.76 8.45 13.64
N GLU A 265 12.83 9.55 14.40
CA GLU A 265 13.37 10.82 13.90
C GLU A 265 14.90 10.77 13.70
N PHE A 266 15.61 9.87 14.38
CA PHE A 266 17.06 9.74 14.31
C PHE A 266 17.50 8.65 13.35
N THR A 267 16.90 7.47 13.41
CA THR A 267 17.28 6.34 12.54
C THR A 267 16.55 6.39 11.20
N GLY A 268 15.36 7.01 11.13
CA GLY A 268 14.52 7.02 9.93
C GLY A 268 13.81 5.68 9.66
N GLU A 269 13.93 4.72 10.58
CA GLU A 269 13.33 3.38 10.50
C GLU A 269 11.88 3.37 10.99
N VAL A 270 11.06 2.46 10.47
CA VAL A 270 9.69 2.26 10.95
C VAL A 270 9.64 1.68 12.37
N ASP A 271 8.79 2.24 13.22
CA ASP A 271 8.57 1.70 14.57
C ASP A 271 7.83 0.34 14.50
N ILE A 272 8.58 -0.74 14.81
CA ILE A 272 8.10 -2.13 14.79
C ILE A 272 6.96 -2.38 15.80
N HIS A 273 6.96 -1.70 16.97
CA HIS A 273 5.93 -1.87 17.98
C HIS A 273 4.60 -1.27 17.54
N LEU A 274 4.65 -0.07 16.95
CA LEU A 274 3.47 0.58 16.37
C LEU A 274 2.96 -0.19 15.15
N LEU A 275 3.86 -0.65 14.28
CA LEU A 275 3.51 -1.47 13.12
C LEU A 275 2.81 -2.76 13.55
N ARG A 276 3.36 -3.48 14.54
CA ARG A 276 2.72 -4.67 15.12
C ARG A 276 1.31 -4.38 15.63
N SER A 277 1.12 -3.23 16.29
CA SER A 277 -0.17 -2.84 16.88
C SER A 277 -1.22 -2.47 15.82
N ALA A 278 -0.78 -2.12 14.61
CA ALA A 278 -1.64 -1.77 13.49
C ALA A 278 -2.13 -2.98 12.66
N ILE A 279 -1.43 -4.11 12.73
CA ILE A 279 -1.82 -5.35 12.04
C ILE A 279 -3.18 -5.82 12.56
N ASN A 280 -4.10 -6.08 11.63
CA ASN A 280 -5.46 -6.54 11.93
C ASN A 280 -5.92 -7.62 10.95
N SER A 281 -7.15 -8.12 11.12
CA SER A 281 -7.69 -9.23 10.32
C SER A 281 -7.82 -8.93 8.82
N ASN A 282 -7.86 -7.65 8.43
CA ASN A 282 -7.92 -7.21 7.03
C ASN A 282 -6.53 -6.88 6.45
N THR A 283 -5.45 -7.02 7.23
CA THR A 283 -4.09 -6.75 6.76
C THR A 283 -3.66 -7.84 5.78
N ILE A 284 -3.34 -7.43 4.54
CA ILE A 284 -2.90 -8.31 3.46
C ILE A 284 -1.37 -8.39 3.37
N ALA A 285 -0.68 -7.29 3.69
CA ALA A 285 0.77 -7.22 3.70
C ALA A 285 1.28 -6.10 4.63
N ILE A 286 2.52 -6.24 5.07
CA ILE A 286 3.34 -5.18 5.66
C ILE A 286 4.51 -4.85 4.73
N VAL A 287 5.05 -3.65 4.85
CA VAL A 287 6.09 -3.13 3.95
C VAL A 287 7.29 -2.65 4.74
N GLY A 288 8.50 -3.01 4.28
CA GLY A 288 9.77 -2.41 4.70
C GLY A 288 10.56 -1.93 3.49
N SER A 289 11.44 -0.94 3.65
CA SER A 289 12.25 -0.35 2.58
C SER A 289 13.74 -0.58 2.80
N VAL A 290 14.47 -0.90 1.73
CA VAL A 290 15.91 -1.18 1.77
C VAL A 290 16.63 -0.50 0.59
N PRO A 291 17.04 0.76 0.74
CA PRO A 291 16.61 1.71 1.77
C PRO A 291 15.35 2.49 1.35
N SER A 292 14.80 3.27 2.28
CA SER A 292 13.79 4.28 1.99
C SER A 292 14.36 5.45 1.17
N PHE A 293 13.59 5.95 0.20
CA PHE A 293 14.00 7.07 -0.65
C PHE A 293 14.28 8.39 0.12
N PRO A 294 13.48 8.81 1.12
CA PRO A 294 13.66 10.12 1.75
C PRO A 294 14.97 10.28 2.53
N HIS A 295 15.40 9.23 3.24
CA HIS A 295 16.51 9.31 4.19
C HIS A 295 17.63 8.32 3.92
N GLY A 296 17.44 7.34 3.04
CA GLY A 296 18.41 6.25 2.84
C GLY A 296 18.48 5.25 3.99
N ALA A 297 17.51 5.28 4.93
CA ALA A 297 17.44 4.35 6.05
C ALA A 297 16.93 2.97 5.62
N VAL A 298 17.47 1.91 6.24
CA VAL A 298 17.10 0.50 6.03
C VAL A 298 16.21 0.06 7.18
N ASP A 299 14.97 -0.34 6.89
CA ASP A 299 14.07 -0.86 7.93
C ASP A 299 14.53 -2.23 8.46
N ASP A 300 14.17 -2.58 9.71
CA ASP A 300 14.45 -3.90 10.31
C ASP A 300 13.59 -5.01 9.66
N ILE A 301 14.08 -5.52 8.52
CA ILE A 301 13.39 -6.55 7.72
C ILE A 301 13.27 -7.87 8.48
N GLU A 302 14.24 -8.22 9.33
CA GLU A 302 14.19 -9.45 10.13
C GLU A 302 13.02 -9.40 11.13
N ALA A 303 12.84 -8.27 11.83
CA ALA A 303 11.72 -8.08 12.72
C ALA A 303 10.38 -8.05 11.97
N LEU A 304 10.32 -7.39 10.80
CA LEU A 304 9.13 -7.40 9.95
C LEU A 304 8.80 -8.83 9.48
N SER A 305 9.78 -9.62 9.09
CA SER A 305 9.59 -11.03 8.67
C SER A 305 8.98 -11.87 9.79
N LYS A 306 9.50 -11.74 11.02
CA LYS A 306 8.93 -12.40 12.21
C LYS A 306 7.46 -12.00 12.43
N LEU A 307 7.08 -10.75 12.19
CA LEU A 307 5.68 -10.30 12.25
C LEU A 307 4.84 -10.89 11.12
N ALA A 308 5.34 -10.86 9.89
CA ALA A 308 4.64 -11.39 8.71
C ALA A 308 4.28 -12.88 8.90
N VAL A 309 5.25 -13.69 9.35
CA VAL A 309 5.05 -15.10 9.67
C VAL A 309 4.04 -15.27 10.82
N ARG A 310 4.23 -14.55 11.93
CA ARG A 310 3.37 -14.65 13.12
C ARG A 310 1.90 -14.34 12.82
N TYR A 311 1.64 -13.32 12.01
CA TYR A 311 0.28 -12.85 11.70
C TYR A 311 -0.28 -13.42 10.39
N ASN A 312 0.50 -14.26 9.67
CA ASN A 312 0.16 -14.82 8.37
C ASN A 312 -0.28 -13.75 7.36
N VAL A 313 0.56 -12.72 7.21
CA VAL A 313 0.40 -11.63 6.23
C VAL A 313 1.62 -11.59 5.32
N GLY A 314 1.49 -10.98 4.14
CA GLY A 314 2.64 -10.78 3.26
C GLY A 314 3.67 -9.81 3.86
N LEU A 315 4.95 -10.00 3.51
CA LEU A 315 5.99 -8.99 3.67
C LEU A 315 6.47 -8.57 2.27
N HIS A 316 6.40 -7.28 1.97
CA HIS A 316 6.99 -6.71 0.78
C HIS A 316 8.20 -5.87 1.18
N VAL A 317 9.37 -6.20 0.63
CA VAL A 317 10.60 -5.43 0.83
C VAL A 317 10.82 -4.57 -0.42
N ASP A 318 10.71 -3.25 -0.26
CA ASP A 318 10.96 -2.28 -1.32
C ASP A 318 12.47 -2.02 -1.45
N CYS A 319 13.11 -2.79 -2.32
CA CYS A 319 14.51 -2.64 -2.71
C CYS A 319 14.67 -1.89 -4.04
N CYS A 320 13.71 -1.07 -4.48
CA CYS A 320 13.80 -0.43 -5.81
C CYS A 320 15.06 0.45 -5.96
N LEU A 321 15.46 1.14 -4.87
CA LEU A 321 16.64 2.00 -4.87
C LEU A 321 17.91 1.20 -4.55
N GLY A 322 17.86 0.31 -3.55
CA GLY A 322 19.02 -0.40 -3.05
C GLY A 322 19.35 -1.69 -3.79
N GLY A 323 18.48 -2.20 -4.66
CA GLY A 323 18.50 -3.62 -5.01
C GLY A 323 19.71 -4.13 -5.78
N PHE A 324 20.43 -3.25 -6.49
CA PHE A 324 21.71 -3.59 -7.14
C PHE A 324 22.92 -3.02 -6.39
N LEU A 325 22.74 -2.69 -5.11
CA LEU A 325 23.78 -2.20 -4.20
C LEU A 325 23.84 -3.06 -2.94
N VAL A 326 22.71 -3.24 -2.25
CA VAL A 326 22.66 -3.96 -0.96
C VAL A 326 23.14 -5.42 -0.99
N PRO A 327 22.94 -6.20 -2.07
CA PRO A 327 23.50 -7.56 -2.15
C PRO A 327 25.03 -7.58 -2.13
N PHE A 328 25.66 -6.52 -2.61
CA PHE A 328 27.13 -6.41 -2.72
C PHE A 328 27.77 -5.68 -1.52
N MET A 329 26.96 -5.16 -0.60
CA MET A 329 27.46 -4.34 0.52
C MET A 329 28.36 -5.13 1.47
N ASN A 330 28.06 -6.40 1.73
CA ASN A 330 28.90 -7.26 2.56
C ASN A 330 30.29 -7.47 1.96
N GLU A 331 30.36 -7.78 0.65
CA GLU A 331 31.63 -7.92 -0.08
C GLU A 331 32.40 -6.59 -0.15
N ALA A 332 31.68 -5.47 -0.21
CA ALA A 332 32.26 -4.13 -0.19
C ALA A 332 32.75 -3.69 1.21
N GLY A 333 32.60 -4.52 2.25
CA GLY A 333 33.05 -4.22 3.61
C GLY A 333 32.06 -3.42 4.47
N PHE A 334 30.80 -3.32 4.04
CA PHE A 334 29.71 -2.63 4.74
C PHE A 334 28.58 -3.62 5.05
N PRO A 335 28.75 -4.54 6.01
CA PRO A 335 27.75 -5.56 6.29
C PRO A 335 26.41 -4.95 6.72
N LEU A 336 25.32 -5.51 6.18
CA LEU A 336 23.94 -5.12 6.51
C LEU A 336 23.24 -6.27 7.26
N ALA A 337 22.20 -5.93 8.01
CA ALA A 337 21.28 -6.93 8.55
C ALA A 337 20.57 -7.69 7.41
N PRO A 338 20.10 -8.93 7.63
CA PRO A 338 19.38 -9.70 6.61
C PRO A 338 18.15 -8.95 6.08
N PHE A 339 17.95 -8.98 4.76
CA PHE A 339 16.89 -8.21 4.08
C PHE A 339 16.16 -8.97 2.95
N ASP A 340 16.59 -10.19 2.64
CA ASP A 340 16.15 -10.98 1.48
C ASP A 340 15.53 -12.34 1.86
N PHE A 341 15.45 -13.28 0.91
CA PHE A 341 14.58 -14.47 0.95
C PHE A 341 15.02 -15.57 1.94
#